data_AF-A0AAD6HFI9-F1
#
_entry.id   AF-A0AAD6HFI9-F1
#
_cell.length_a   1.000
_cell.length_b   1.000
_cell.length_c   1.000
_cell.angle_alpha   90.00
_cell.angle_beta   90.00
_cell.angle_gamma   90.00
#
_symmetry.space_group_name_H-M   'P 1'
#
loop_
_entity.id
_entity.type
_entity.pdbx_description
1 polymer ?
#
loop_
_entity_poly.entity_id
_entity_poly.type
_entity_poly.pdbx_seq_one_letter_code
_entity_poly.pdbx_strand_id
1 'polypeptide(L)'
;MDFSAQPQINWNTKVQPLVRPAIPEIPTSVPEKTLAAKVQDASCHPWGLVDYHLYLAFIERGRDDLKRQSEVMLLEADRLRQVHVADLLDVNTFAHSPTETHIIAFLNLPMLPLTTSMQLTEQKLVLGFGLQHQHLLGYFFESAPDNLAEVYSVWHEGEVVIDIHIDRFLEMYEYTVKEAMEILGVGMFHHFRESKRELPAGMDLVVTIQFAQFLRDIANLLWEDRSTEFREVYFKHEDHLRTLMSRASRQSWFAVRDGLTIQQYRQKMMGKMQNFTLYDLLFDWPTEPTAVSSPQDKMSSSKLFDVSTLSRILKPNGRVMQGQACQVFFTLIYFVAMIYQ
;
A
#
# COMPACT_ATOMS: atom_id res chain seq x y z
N MET A 1 -15.60 -90.47 -21.43
CA MET A 1 -16.07 -90.05 -22.75
C MET A 1 -17.21 -89.07 -22.46
N ASP A 2 -17.15 -87.78 -22.74
CA ASP A 2 -16.54 -87.11 -23.88
C ASP A 2 -16.12 -85.68 -23.46
N PHE A 3 -14.93 -85.26 -23.89
CA PHE A 3 -14.41 -83.89 -23.76
C PHE A 3 -14.59 -83.23 -25.13
N SER A 4 -15.63 -82.42 -25.34
CA SER A 4 -15.60 -81.38 -26.37
C SER A 4 -16.80 -80.43 -26.30
N ALA A 5 -16.59 -79.28 -25.68
CA ALA A 5 -17.23 -78.03 -26.10
C ALA A 5 -16.46 -76.87 -25.47
N GLN A 6 -15.46 -76.33 -26.19
CA GLN A 6 -14.95 -75.01 -25.84
C GLN A 6 -15.89 -73.95 -26.41
N PRO A 7 -16.30 -72.94 -25.63
CA PRO A 7 -17.07 -71.82 -26.15
C PRO A 7 -16.19 -70.98 -27.10
N GLN A 8 -16.67 -70.76 -28.32
CA GLN A 8 -16.02 -69.82 -29.24
C GLN A 8 -16.27 -68.38 -28.77
N ILE A 9 -15.19 -67.70 -28.39
CA ILE A 9 -15.22 -66.26 -28.09
C ILE A 9 -15.21 -65.51 -29.43
N ASN A 10 -16.29 -64.79 -29.70
CA ASN A 10 -16.40 -63.92 -30.88
C ASN A 10 -15.65 -62.60 -30.62
N TRP A 11 -14.42 -62.51 -31.12
CA TRP A 11 -13.55 -61.33 -31.02
C TRP A 11 -14.00 -60.13 -31.89
N ASN A 12 -15.08 -60.26 -32.69
CA ASN A 12 -15.58 -59.17 -33.53
C ASN A 12 -16.61 -58.26 -32.85
N THR A 13 -16.82 -58.40 -31.54
CA THR A 13 -17.66 -57.46 -30.79
C THR A 13 -16.89 -56.15 -30.63
N LYS A 14 -17.16 -55.16 -31.49
CA LYS A 14 -16.67 -53.79 -31.30
C LYS A 14 -17.19 -53.26 -29.96
N VAL A 15 -16.33 -53.24 -28.96
CA VAL A 15 -16.60 -52.58 -27.68
C VAL A 15 -16.73 -51.10 -27.98
N GLN A 16 -17.93 -50.54 -27.80
CA GLN A 16 -18.08 -49.08 -27.89
C GLN A 16 -17.20 -48.44 -26.81
N PRO A 17 -16.40 -47.41 -27.14
CA PRO A 17 -15.62 -46.71 -26.13
C PRO A 17 -16.59 -46.17 -25.08
N LEU A 18 -16.32 -46.44 -23.80
CA LEU A 18 -17.03 -45.78 -22.72
C LEU A 18 -16.87 -44.27 -22.92
N VAL A 19 -17.97 -43.59 -23.24
CA VAL A 19 -18.05 -42.13 -23.24
C VAL A 19 -17.72 -41.69 -21.82
N ARG A 20 -16.51 -41.14 -21.61
CA ARG A 20 -16.17 -40.52 -20.33
C ARG A 20 -17.21 -39.42 -20.10
N PRO A 21 -17.86 -39.37 -18.92
CA PRO A 21 -18.64 -38.20 -18.54
C PRO A 21 -17.74 -36.98 -18.69
N ALA A 22 -18.23 -35.95 -19.39
CA ALA A 22 -17.54 -34.67 -19.44
C ALA A 22 -17.31 -34.22 -18.00
N ILE A 23 -16.05 -34.11 -17.60
CA ILE A 23 -15.69 -33.50 -16.33
C ILE A 23 -16.17 -32.06 -16.44
N PRO A 24 -17.10 -31.58 -15.59
CA PRO A 24 -17.48 -30.18 -15.62
C PRO A 24 -16.21 -29.36 -15.43
N GLU A 25 -15.92 -28.49 -16.39
CA GLU A 25 -14.81 -27.55 -16.33
C GLU A 25 -15.00 -26.73 -15.06
N ILE A 26 -14.25 -27.07 -14.01
CA ILE A 26 -14.14 -26.23 -12.82
C ILE A 26 -13.44 -24.95 -13.32
N PRO A 27 -14.04 -23.76 -13.17
CA PRO A 27 -13.36 -22.51 -13.51
C PRO A 27 -12.02 -22.46 -12.77
N THR A 28 -10.92 -22.60 -13.51
CA THR A 28 -9.55 -22.71 -12.99
C THR A 28 -8.93 -21.35 -12.66
N SER A 29 -9.58 -20.24 -13.00
CA SER A 29 -9.12 -18.92 -12.60
C SER A 29 -9.65 -18.58 -11.21
N VAL A 30 -8.81 -18.77 -10.18
CA VAL A 30 -8.98 -18.01 -8.95
C VAL A 30 -9.01 -16.53 -9.36
N PRO A 31 -10.07 -15.77 -9.04
CA PRO A 31 -10.14 -14.37 -9.43
C PRO A 31 -8.91 -13.64 -8.90
N GLU A 32 -8.25 -12.89 -9.77
CA GLU A 32 -7.06 -12.15 -9.39
C GLU A 32 -7.44 -11.15 -8.29
N LYS A 33 -6.68 -11.17 -7.19
CA LYS A 33 -6.88 -10.21 -6.09
C LYS A 33 -6.59 -8.80 -6.60
N THR A 34 -7.47 -7.86 -6.24
CA THR A 34 -7.26 -6.42 -6.43
C THR A 34 -5.96 -5.96 -5.76
N LEU A 35 -5.38 -4.86 -6.24
CA LEU A 35 -4.19 -4.26 -5.63
C LEU A 35 -4.44 -3.94 -4.15
N ALA A 36 -5.61 -3.39 -3.82
CA ALA A 36 -5.99 -3.10 -2.44
C ALA A 36 -5.93 -4.36 -1.55
N ALA A 37 -6.43 -5.50 -2.03
CA ALA A 37 -6.37 -6.77 -1.30
C ALA A 37 -4.94 -7.27 -1.13
N LYS A 38 -4.12 -7.18 -2.18
CA LYS A 38 -2.71 -7.58 -2.12
C LYS A 38 -1.92 -6.71 -1.12
N VAL A 39 -2.16 -5.39 -1.13
CA VAL A 39 -1.51 -4.44 -0.22
C VAL A 39 -1.99 -4.63 1.22
N GLN A 40 -3.29 -4.84 1.42
CA GLN A 40 -3.85 -5.12 2.74
C GLN A 40 -3.27 -6.41 3.34
N ASP A 41 -3.20 -7.49 2.56
CA ASP A 41 -2.60 -8.75 3.00
C ASP A 41 -1.12 -8.58 3.42
N ALA A 42 -0.39 -7.70 2.73
CA ALA A 42 1.04 -7.47 2.98
C ALA A 42 1.32 -6.50 4.14
N SER A 43 0.39 -5.59 4.43
CA SER A 43 0.60 -4.48 5.39
C SER A 43 -0.28 -4.57 6.64
N CYS A 44 -1.19 -5.53 6.74
CA CYS A 44 -2.04 -5.68 7.92
C CYS A 44 -1.24 -6.14 9.14
N HIS A 45 -1.26 -5.32 10.19
CA HIS A 45 -0.70 -5.64 11.49
C HIS A 45 -1.69 -6.49 12.32
N PRO A 46 -1.23 -7.41 13.20
CA PRO A 46 -2.10 -8.23 14.05
C PRO A 46 -3.02 -7.46 15.00
N TRP A 47 -2.76 -6.17 15.22
CA TRP A 47 -3.65 -5.28 15.97
C TRP A 47 -4.80 -4.70 15.13
N GLY A 48 -4.97 -5.13 13.88
CA GLY A 48 -6.04 -4.66 12.98
C GLY A 48 -5.76 -3.27 12.42
N LEU A 49 -4.50 -2.98 12.09
CA LEU A 49 -4.03 -1.68 11.62
C LEU A 49 -3.15 -1.82 10.39
N VAL A 50 -2.95 -0.74 9.66
CA VAL A 50 -2.04 -0.70 8.52
C VAL A 50 -0.63 -0.37 9.00
N ASP A 51 0.31 -1.25 8.70
CA ASP A 51 1.73 -0.96 8.78
C ASP A 51 2.16 -0.21 7.53
N TYR A 52 2.23 1.12 7.61
CA TYR A 52 2.57 1.95 6.47
C TYR A 52 4.00 1.76 5.95
N HIS A 53 4.93 1.20 6.75
CA HIS A 53 6.25 0.83 6.24
C HIS A 53 6.16 -0.37 5.29
N LEU A 54 5.40 -1.39 5.67
CA LEU A 54 5.16 -2.55 4.81
C LEU A 54 4.27 -2.21 3.61
N TYR A 55 3.30 -1.31 3.79
CA TYR A 55 2.51 -0.72 2.71
C TYR A 55 3.44 -0.08 1.67
N LEU A 56 4.31 0.83 2.11
CA LEU A 56 5.24 1.56 1.24
C LEU A 56 6.18 0.59 0.51
N ALA A 57 6.78 -0.35 1.24
CA ALA A 57 7.65 -1.38 0.66
C ALA A 57 6.93 -2.25 -0.38
N PHE A 58 5.64 -2.53 -0.19
CA PHE A 58 4.84 -3.26 -1.17
C PHE A 58 4.60 -2.43 -2.43
N ILE A 59 4.18 -1.16 -2.29
CA ILE A 59 3.91 -0.26 -3.41
C ILE A 59 5.18 -0.01 -4.24
N GLU A 60 6.33 0.08 -3.59
CA GLU A 60 7.62 0.33 -4.25
C GLU A 60 8.27 -0.94 -4.81
N ARG A 61 7.67 -2.12 -4.59
CA ARG A 61 8.27 -3.40 -4.96
C ARG A 61 8.55 -3.46 -6.47
N GLY A 62 9.83 -3.58 -6.81
CA GLY A 62 10.28 -3.67 -8.20
C GLY A 62 10.12 -2.36 -8.97
N ARG A 63 10.13 -1.21 -8.28
CA ARG A 63 10.15 0.15 -8.83
C ARG A 63 11.47 0.85 -8.49
N ASP A 64 12.51 0.51 -9.24
CA ASP A 64 13.80 1.22 -9.18
C ASP A 64 13.69 2.62 -9.81
N ASP A 65 14.77 3.40 -9.72
CA ASP A 65 14.80 4.78 -10.21
C ASP A 65 14.46 4.90 -11.70
N LEU A 66 14.96 3.95 -12.52
CA LEU A 66 14.70 3.92 -13.96
C LEU A 66 13.22 3.60 -14.26
N LYS A 67 12.63 2.66 -13.53
CA LYS A 67 11.23 2.30 -13.70
C LYS A 67 10.31 3.44 -13.27
N ARG A 68 10.59 4.10 -12.14
CA ARG A 68 9.80 5.26 -11.70
C ARG A 68 9.83 6.40 -12.70
N GLN A 69 10.97 6.66 -13.32
CA GLN A 69 11.11 7.69 -14.36
C GLN A 69 10.43 7.32 -15.69
N SER A 70 10.15 6.04 -15.93
CA SER A 70 9.56 5.55 -17.18
C SER A 70 8.07 5.19 -17.09
N GLU A 71 7.52 5.02 -15.89
CA GLU A 71 6.10 4.66 -15.68
C GLU A 71 5.18 5.86 -15.42
N VAL A 72 5.68 7.08 -15.59
CA VAL A 72 4.88 8.29 -15.45
C VAL A 72 3.93 8.45 -16.63
N MET A 73 2.73 8.95 -16.34
CA MET A 73 1.66 9.15 -17.32
C MET A 73 1.39 10.64 -17.46
N LEU A 74 1.49 11.16 -18.68
CA LEU A 74 1.06 12.51 -19.01
C LEU A 74 -0.44 12.51 -19.32
N LEU A 75 -1.19 13.33 -18.60
CA LEU A 75 -2.57 13.66 -18.90
C LEU A 75 -2.62 14.71 -20.01
N GLU A 76 -3.14 14.28 -21.16
CA GLU A 76 -3.50 15.11 -22.30
C GLU A 76 -5.04 15.26 -22.35
N ALA A 77 -5.56 16.12 -23.23
CA ALA A 77 -6.99 16.45 -23.26
C ALA A 77 -7.92 15.23 -23.48
N ASP A 78 -7.44 14.17 -24.14
CA ASP A 78 -8.23 13.01 -24.55
C ASP A 78 -7.67 11.66 -24.07
N ARG A 79 -6.54 11.63 -23.33
CA ARG A 79 -5.89 10.39 -22.89
C ARG A 79 -4.86 10.57 -21.77
N LEU A 80 -4.51 9.46 -21.12
CA LEU A 80 -3.23 9.30 -20.40
C LEU A 80 -2.22 8.58 -21.30
N ARG A 81 -1.05 9.18 -21.50
CA ARG A 81 0.04 8.58 -22.29
C ARG A 81 1.28 8.39 -21.42
N GLN A 82 1.88 7.20 -21.49
CA GLN A 82 3.15 6.93 -20.82
C GLN A 82 4.27 7.77 -21.46
N VAL A 83 5.08 8.40 -20.63
CA VAL A 83 6.21 9.25 -21.05
C VAL A 83 7.43 8.96 -20.18
N HIS A 84 8.62 9.20 -20.69
CA HIS A 84 9.82 9.19 -19.86
C HIS A 84 10.05 10.58 -19.28
N VAL A 85 10.46 10.70 -18.02
CA VAL A 85 10.76 12.00 -17.38
C VAL A 85 11.78 12.82 -18.20
N ALA A 86 12.78 12.15 -18.76
CA ALA A 86 13.78 12.81 -19.61
C ALA A 86 13.18 13.45 -20.88
N ASP A 87 12.09 12.89 -21.42
CA ASP A 87 11.43 13.44 -22.62
C ASP A 87 10.64 14.72 -22.28
N LEU A 88 10.42 14.99 -21.00
CA LEU A 88 9.72 16.19 -20.53
C LEU A 88 10.64 17.42 -20.48
N LEU A 89 11.96 17.22 -20.56
CA LEU A 89 12.97 18.28 -20.60
C LEU A 89 12.95 19.08 -21.90
N ASP A 90 12.36 18.53 -22.97
CA ASP A 90 12.21 19.25 -24.23
C ASP A 90 11.10 20.30 -24.09
N VAL A 91 11.48 21.47 -23.55
CA VAL A 91 10.66 22.67 -23.25
C VAL A 91 9.73 23.08 -24.40
N ASN A 92 10.08 22.75 -25.64
CA ASN A 92 9.27 23.05 -26.83
C ASN A 92 7.99 22.20 -26.92
N THR A 93 7.89 21.09 -26.20
CA THR A 93 6.76 20.15 -26.28
C THR A 93 5.49 20.71 -25.61
N PHE A 94 5.64 21.54 -24.57
CA PHE A 94 4.51 22.04 -23.77
C PHE A 94 4.30 23.55 -23.86
N ALA A 95 5.21 24.28 -24.51
CA ALA A 95 5.15 25.74 -24.66
C ALA A 95 4.02 26.24 -25.59
N HIS A 96 3.30 25.35 -26.28
CA HIS A 96 2.42 25.73 -27.39
C HIS A 96 0.92 25.82 -27.02
N SER A 97 0.54 25.52 -25.78
CA SER A 97 -0.86 25.62 -25.33
C SER A 97 -0.96 26.16 -23.90
N PRO A 98 -1.00 27.49 -23.71
CA PRO A 98 -1.16 28.11 -22.39
C PRO A 98 -2.52 27.81 -21.72
N THR A 99 -3.44 27.17 -22.44
CA THR A 99 -4.78 26.81 -21.96
C THR A 99 -4.89 25.36 -21.48
N GLU A 100 -3.95 24.49 -21.83
CA GLU A 100 -3.99 23.07 -21.45
C GLU A 100 -3.14 22.85 -20.19
N THR A 101 -3.77 22.36 -19.13
CA THR A 101 -3.08 21.98 -17.88
C THR A 101 -2.48 20.59 -18.07
N HIS A 102 -1.15 20.49 -18.00
CA HIS A 102 -0.43 19.25 -18.22
C HIS A 102 -0.12 18.66 -16.85
N ILE A 103 -0.72 17.50 -16.57
CA ILE A 103 -0.54 16.80 -15.30
C ILE A 103 0.23 15.52 -15.56
N ILE A 104 1.31 15.33 -14.82
CA ILE A 104 2.04 14.06 -14.79
C ILE A 104 1.47 13.26 -13.62
N ALA A 105 0.73 12.20 -13.89
CA ALA A 105 0.37 11.22 -12.87
C ALA A 105 1.50 10.19 -12.74
N PHE A 106 1.99 9.93 -11.54
CA PHE A 106 3.18 9.08 -11.33
C PHE A 106 2.96 7.93 -10.35
N LEU A 107 1.85 7.92 -9.61
CA LEU A 107 1.55 6.83 -8.69
C LEU A 107 0.06 6.70 -8.40
N ASN A 108 -0.42 5.47 -8.30
CA ASN A 108 -1.77 5.11 -7.89
C ASN A 108 -1.72 4.35 -6.55
N LEU A 109 -2.21 4.97 -5.48
CA LEU A 109 -2.17 4.41 -4.12
C LEU A 109 -3.55 3.87 -3.70
N PRO A 110 -3.70 2.58 -3.36
CA PRO A 110 -4.94 2.09 -2.75
C PRO A 110 -5.13 2.65 -1.34
N MET A 111 -6.28 3.30 -1.12
CA MET A 111 -6.67 3.76 0.21
C MET A 111 -7.24 2.57 0.98
N LEU A 112 -6.59 2.19 2.08
CA LEU A 112 -7.06 1.09 2.93
C LEU A 112 -8.02 1.62 4.01
N PRO A 113 -9.07 0.85 4.37
CA PRO A 113 -10.00 1.25 5.42
C PRO A 113 -9.29 1.30 6.77
N LEU A 114 -9.62 2.33 7.57
CA LEU A 114 -9.14 2.48 8.95
C LEU A 114 -9.87 1.56 9.94
N THR A 115 -10.98 0.97 9.53
CA THR A 115 -11.85 0.17 10.40
C THR A 115 -11.50 -1.31 10.38
N THR A 116 -11.69 -1.98 11.52
CA THR A 116 -11.59 -3.44 11.66
C THR A 116 -12.59 -4.21 10.80
N SER A 117 -13.65 -3.57 10.28
CA SER A 117 -14.35 -4.08 9.10
C SER A 117 -13.42 -3.93 7.91
N MET A 118 -12.59 -4.94 7.69
CA MET A 118 -11.67 -5.13 6.57
C MET A 118 -12.43 -5.28 5.24
N GLN A 119 -13.42 -4.42 4.98
CA GLN A 119 -14.11 -4.33 3.70
C GLN A 119 -13.18 -3.62 2.74
N LEU A 120 -12.77 -4.34 1.70
CA LEU A 120 -11.95 -3.81 0.64
C LEU A 120 -12.64 -2.60 0.01
N THR A 121 -11.93 -1.48 0.03
CA THR A 121 -12.29 -0.25 -0.66
C THR A 121 -11.64 -0.24 -2.03
N GLU A 122 -12.36 0.26 -3.03
CA GLU A 122 -11.81 0.54 -4.36
C GLU A 122 -11.21 1.95 -4.44
N GLN A 123 -11.24 2.67 -3.32
CA GLN A 123 -10.76 4.04 -3.20
C GLN A 123 -9.27 4.14 -3.53
N LYS A 124 -8.92 5.13 -4.34
CA LYS A 124 -7.54 5.39 -4.76
C LYS A 124 -7.15 6.83 -4.52
N LEU A 125 -5.87 7.04 -4.23
CA LEU A 125 -5.22 8.35 -4.29
C LEU A 125 -4.17 8.31 -5.40
N VAL A 126 -4.43 9.04 -6.48
CA VAL A 126 -3.48 9.19 -7.58
C VAL A 126 -2.64 10.43 -7.33
N LEU A 127 -1.33 10.24 -7.24
CA LEU A 127 -0.39 11.34 -7.09
C LEU A 127 0.05 11.85 -8.45
N GLY A 128 0.12 13.17 -8.57
CA GLY A 128 0.53 13.83 -9.79
C GLY A 128 1.27 15.15 -9.57
N PHE A 129 1.64 15.75 -10.69
CA PHE A 129 2.39 16.99 -10.75
C PHE A 129 1.91 17.87 -11.91
N GLY A 130 1.50 19.10 -11.61
CA GLY A 130 1.13 20.09 -12.61
C GLY A 130 2.37 20.83 -13.12
N LEU A 131 2.72 20.62 -14.39
CA LEU A 131 3.94 21.18 -15.00
C LEU A 131 3.95 22.71 -15.04
N GLN A 132 2.82 23.34 -15.36
CA GLN A 132 2.73 24.80 -15.56
C GLN A 132 2.93 25.58 -14.27
N HIS A 133 2.27 25.13 -13.21
CA HIS A 133 2.23 25.85 -11.94
C HIS A 133 3.18 25.27 -10.91
N GLN A 134 3.87 24.16 -11.22
CA GLN A 134 4.77 23.49 -10.28
C GLN A 134 4.03 23.07 -9.00
N HIS A 135 2.88 22.43 -9.16
CA HIS A 135 2.06 21.96 -8.04
C HIS A 135 2.13 20.44 -7.92
N LEU A 136 2.35 19.94 -6.71
CA LEU A 136 2.12 18.55 -6.34
C LEU A 136 0.63 18.35 -6.11
N LEU A 137 0.08 17.29 -6.68
CA LEU A 137 -1.34 17.03 -6.75
C LEU A 137 -1.66 15.65 -6.17
N GLY A 138 -2.76 15.55 -5.44
CA GLY A 138 -3.36 14.29 -5.00
C GLY A 138 -4.82 14.24 -5.43
N TYR A 139 -5.16 13.30 -6.31
CA TYR A 139 -6.52 13.06 -6.79
C TYR A 139 -7.12 11.86 -6.08
N PHE A 140 -8.19 12.08 -5.33
CA PHE A 140 -8.95 11.02 -4.68
C PHE A 140 -10.06 10.50 -5.60
N PHE A 141 -10.18 9.19 -5.71
CA PHE A 141 -11.23 8.50 -6.44
C PHE A 141 -11.97 7.55 -5.50
N GLU A 142 -13.30 7.52 -5.55
CA GLU A 142 -14.10 6.55 -4.79
C GLU A 142 -13.91 5.11 -5.33
N SER A 143 -13.71 4.98 -6.64
CA SER A 143 -13.28 3.76 -7.31
C SER A 143 -12.42 4.13 -8.52
N ALA A 144 -11.28 3.47 -8.68
CA ALA A 144 -10.46 3.60 -9.88
C ALA A 144 -9.69 2.31 -10.21
N PRO A 145 -9.34 2.08 -11.49
CA PRO A 145 -8.53 0.93 -11.90
C PRO A 145 -7.20 0.85 -11.13
N ASP A 146 -6.71 -0.38 -10.93
CA ASP A 146 -5.40 -0.59 -10.28
C ASP A 146 -4.25 -0.07 -11.16
N ASN A 147 -4.36 -0.24 -12.48
CA ASN A 147 -3.39 0.23 -13.44
C ASN A 147 -3.52 1.75 -13.66
N LEU A 148 -2.45 2.49 -13.39
CA LEU A 148 -2.42 3.95 -13.57
C LEU A 148 -2.78 4.38 -15.00
N ALA A 149 -2.41 3.57 -16.01
CA ALA A 149 -2.71 3.88 -17.40
C ALA A 149 -4.22 3.83 -17.73
N GLU A 150 -5.00 3.07 -16.95
CA GLU A 150 -6.44 2.91 -17.16
C GLU A 150 -7.27 3.96 -16.39
N VAL A 151 -6.66 4.69 -15.46
CA VAL A 151 -7.31 5.72 -14.63
C VAL A 151 -7.94 6.83 -15.49
N TYR A 152 -7.46 7.05 -16.71
CA TYR A 152 -8.02 8.05 -17.62
C TYR A 152 -9.54 7.90 -17.80
N SER A 153 -10.02 6.65 -17.84
CA SER A 153 -11.45 6.33 -18.00
C SER A 153 -12.35 6.94 -16.91
N VAL A 154 -11.81 7.16 -15.71
CA VAL A 154 -12.51 7.71 -14.54
C VAL A 154 -11.93 9.06 -14.09
N TRP A 155 -11.00 9.66 -14.84
CA TRP A 155 -10.28 10.86 -14.41
C TRP A 155 -11.20 12.02 -14.01
N HIS A 156 -12.30 12.18 -14.73
CA HIS A 156 -13.33 13.20 -14.50
C HIS A 156 -14.09 13.05 -13.17
N GLU A 157 -14.01 11.88 -12.53
CA GLU A 157 -14.60 11.59 -11.21
C GLU A 157 -13.66 11.95 -10.05
N GLY A 158 -12.39 12.26 -10.35
CA GLY A 158 -11.37 12.53 -9.34
C GLY A 158 -11.54 13.86 -8.62
N GLU A 159 -11.48 13.83 -7.30
CA GLU A 159 -11.44 15.03 -6.46
C GLU A 159 -10.01 15.43 -6.15
N VAL A 160 -9.61 16.67 -6.44
CA VAL A 160 -8.31 17.20 -6.01
C VAL A 160 -8.33 17.45 -4.51
N VAL A 161 -7.66 16.58 -3.76
CA VAL A 161 -7.58 16.63 -2.28
C VAL A 161 -6.28 17.25 -1.78
N ILE A 162 -5.19 17.16 -2.55
CA ILE A 162 -3.92 17.87 -2.28
C ILE A 162 -3.61 18.70 -3.52
N ASP A 163 -3.29 19.98 -3.30
CA ASP A 163 -2.87 20.92 -4.34
C ASP A 163 -1.92 21.94 -3.74
N ILE A 164 -0.61 21.71 -3.91
CA ILE A 164 0.43 22.45 -3.20
C ILE A 164 1.60 22.78 -4.11
N HIS A 165 2.02 24.05 -4.12
CA HIS A 165 3.21 24.49 -4.84
C HIS A 165 4.47 23.81 -4.28
N ILE A 166 5.45 23.47 -5.14
CA ILE A 166 6.68 22.78 -4.72
C ILE A 166 7.39 23.54 -3.59
N ASP A 167 7.59 24.85 -3.73
CA ASP A 167 8.28 25.65 -2.70
C ASP A 167 7.59 25.53 -1.32
N ARG A 168 6.24 25.57 -1.31
CA ARG A 168 5.46 25.41 -0.08
C ARG A 168 5.62 24.01 0.51
N PHE A 169 5.59 22.97 -0.34
CA PHE A 169 5.86 21.60 0.10
C PHE A 169 7.25 21.46 0.73
N LEU A 170 8.28 22.02 0.09
CA LEU A 170 9.66 21.94 0.57
C LEU A 170 9.86 22.65 1.90
N GLU A 171 9.26 23.84 2.09
CA GLU A 171 9.26 24.56 3.37
C GLU A 171 8.66 23.72 4.50
N MET A 172 7.47 23.16 4.28
CA MET A 172 6.79 22.32 5.27
C MET A 172 7.59 21.05 5.56
N TYR A 173 8.14 20.43 4.52
CA TYR A 173 8.91 19.21 4.63
C TYR A 173 10.20 19.44 5.42
N GLU A 174 10.94 20.50 5.11
CA GLU A 174 12.16 20.87 5.81
C GLU A 174 11.90 21.22 7.28
N TYR A 175 10.87 22.04 7.54
CA TYR A 175 10.46 22.40 8.90
C TYR A 175 10.08 21.16 9.73
N THR A 176 9.28 20.26 9.16
CA THR A 176 8.83 19.04 9.83
C THR A 176 10.02 18.14 10.19
N VAL A 177 10.95 17.93 9.26
CA VAL A 177 12.11 17.04 9.47
C VAL A 177 13.12 17.63 10.44
N LYS A 178 13.31 18.96 10.45
CA LYS A 178 14.35 19.61 11.27
C LYS A 178 13.88 20.04 12.65
N GLU A 179 12.66 20.57 12.74
CA GLU A 179 12.23 21.34 13.92
C GLU A 179 11.00 20.77 14.60
N ALA A 180 10.11 20.09 13.87
CA ALA A 180 8.79 19.74 14.35
C ALA A 180 8.36 18.33 13.94
N MET A 181 9.14 17.33 14.34
CA MET A 181 8.83 15.91 14.11
C MET A 181 7.48 15.49 14.67
N GLU A 182 6.94 16.25 15.62
CA GLU A 182 5.63 16.07 16.18
C GLU A 182 4.48 16.17 15.18
N ILE A 183 4.69 16.95 14.12
CA ILE A 183 3.72 17.15 13.04
C ILE A 183 3.38 15.82 12.36
N LEU A 184 4.35 14.91 12.26
CA LEU A 184 4.12 13.62 11.63
C LEU A 184 3.09 12.78 12.39
N GLY A 185 2.90 12.99 13.69
CA GLY A 185 1.92 12.25 14.48
C GLY A 185 0.46 12.60 14.15
N VAL A 186 0.23 13.75 13.50
CA VAL A 186 -1.11 14.20 13.08
C VAL A 186 -1.26 14.28 11.56
N GLY A 187 -0.18 14.01 10.81
CA GLY A 187 -0.10 14.22 9.36
C GLY A 187 0.36 15.64 8.99
N MET A 188 1.34 15.74 8.11
CA MET A 188 1.91 17.00 7.65
C MET A 188 0.91 17.83 6.85
N PHE A 189 0.24 17.23 5.87
CA PHE A 189 -0.74 17.96 5.06
C PHE A 189 -1.95 18.37 5.89
N HIS A 190 -2.35 17.54 6.87
CA HIS A 190 -3.39 17.90 7.83
C HIS A 190 -2.97 19.10 8.70
N HIS A 191 -1.79 19.03 9.32
CA HIS A 191 -1.27 20.09 10.20
C HIS A 191 -1.21 21.45 9.50
N PHE A 192 -0.68 21.48 8.27
CA PHE A 192 -0.56 22.71 7.48
C PHE A 192 -1.83 23.09 6.71
N ARG A 193 -2.90 22.28 6.79
CA ARG A 193 -4.18 22.48 6.09
C ARG A 193 -4.06 22.50 4.57
N GLU A 194 -3.14 21.71 4.04
CA GLU A 194 -2.86 21.56 2.60
C GLU A 194 -3.59 20.34 1.99
N SER A 195 -4.40 19.63 2.80
CA SER A 195 -5.30 18.57 2.32
C SER A 195 -6.76 18.91 2.62
N LYS A 196 -7.65 18.70 1.64
CA LYS A 196 -9.10 18.87 1.77
C LYS A 196 -9.79 17.67 2.43
N ARG A 197 -9.13 16.52 2.43
CA ARG A 197 -9.58 15.29 3.13
C ARG A 197 -8.62 14.94 4.24
N GLU A 198 -9.15 14.38 5.32
CA GLU A 198 -8.32 13.83 6.39
C GLU A 198 -7.66 12.55 5.86
N LEU A 199 -6.32 12.59 5.79
CA LEU A 199 -5.52 11.42 5.46
C LEU A 199 -4.95 10.85 6.75
N PRO A 200 -4.84 9.53 6.85
CA PRO A 200 -4.17 8.94 7.98
C PRO A 200 -2.75 9.44 8.14
N ALA A 201 -2.28 9.67 9.36
CA ALA A 201 -0.94 10.21 9.61
C ALA A 201 0.15 9.37 8.90
N GLY A 202 -0.01 8.04 8.90
CA GLY A 202 0.88 7.15 8.17
C GLY A 202 0.72 7.20 6.64
N MET A 203 -0.49 7.44 6.12
CA MET A 203 -0.72 7.65 4.68
C MET A 203 -0.21 9.02 4.21
N ASP A 204 -0.42 10.06 5.01
CA ASP A 204 0.12 11.41 4.83
C ASP A 204 1.66 11.34 4.73
N LEU A 205 2.31 10.55 5.60
CA LEU A 205 3.74 10.29 5.51
C LEU A 205 4.13 9.52 4.24
N VAL A 206 3.36 8.51 3.83
CA VAL A 206 3.57 7.82 2.54
C VAL A 206 3.53 8.80 1.38
N VAL A 207 2.51 9.67 1.32
CA VAL A 207 2.36 10.69 0.28
C VAL A 207 3.55 11.66 0.30
N THR A 208 3.97 12.10 1.49
CA THR A 208 5.13 12.98 1.67
C THR A 208 6.40 12.36 1.11
N ILE A 209 6.67 11.09 1.43
CA ILE A 209 7.83 10.36 0.91
C ILE A 209 7.76 10.20 -0.62
N GLN A 210 6.59 9.87 -1.16
CA GLN A 210 6.41 9.70 -2.60
C GLN A 210 6.58 11.01 -3.38
N PHE A 211 6.10 12.15 -2.85
CA PHE A 211 6.36 13.46 -3.44
C PHE A 211 7.83 13.84 -3.38
N ALA A 212 8.50 13.64 -2.23
CA ALA A 212 9.93 13.92 -2.12
C ALA A 212 10.76 13.06 -3.10
N GLN A 213 10.43 11.78 -3.22
CA GLN A 213 11.05 10.86 -4.17
C GLN A 213 10.80 11.29 -5.63
N PHE A 214 9.57 11.67 -5.97
CA PHE A 214 9.24 12.17 -7.30
C PHE A 214 10.02 13.45 -7.64
N LEU A 215 10.06 14.43 -6.73
CA LEU A 215 10.85 15.66 -6.93
C LEU A 215 12.35 15.38 -7.12
N ARG A 216 12.89 14.38 -6.43
CA ARG A 216 14.27 13.91 -6.63
C ARG A 216 14.48 13.32 -8.02
N ASP A 217 13.51 12.54 -8.50
CA ASP A 217 13.53 11.90 -9.81
C ASP A 217 13.43 12.95 -10.93
N ILE A 218 12.65 14.01 -10.75
CA ILE A 218 12.50 15.12 -11.71
C ILE A 218 13.40 16.34 -11.43
N ALA A 219 14.35 16.25 -10.49
CA ALA A 219 15.13 17.42 -10.08
C ALA A 219 15.92 18.07 -11.22
N ASN A 220 16.35 17.30 -12.24
CA ASN A 220 17.01 17.85 -13.42
C ASN A 220 16.07 18.72 -14.27
N LEU A 221 14.77 18.41 -14.28
CA LEU A 221 13.74 19.18 -14.98
C LEU A 221 13.43 20.50 -14.28
N LEU A 222 13.46 20.49 -12.95
CA LEU A 222 13.10 21.66 -12.14
C LEU A 222 14.29 22.59 -11.87
N TRP A 223 15.49 22.03 -11.69
CA TRP A 223 16.67 22.76 -11.21
C TRP A 223 17.94 22.29 -11.92
N GLU A 224 18.16 22.73 -13.15
CA GLU A 224 19.31 22.33 -13.98
C GLU A 224 20.65 22.45 -13.23
N ASP A 225 20.95 23.62 -12.65
CA ASP A 225 22.22 23.89 -11.96
C ASP A 225 22.27 23.45 -10.48
N ARG A 226 21.11 23.21 -9.85
CA ARG A 226 21.01 22.92 -8.40
C ARG A 226 20.51 21.51 -8.09
N SER A 227 20.29 20.69 -9.12
CA SER A 227 19.73 19.34 -8.98
C SER A 227 20.55 18.45 -8.04
N THR A 228 21.88 18.50 -8.10
CA THR A 228 22.76 17.69 -7.24
C THR A 228 22.65 18.09 -5.77
N GLU A 229 22.75 19.39 -5.46
CA GLU A 229 22.63 19.90 -4.08
C GLU A 229 21.24 19.63 -3.52
N PHE A 230 20.20 19.88 -4.32
CA PHE A 230 18.82 19.55 -3.97
C PHE A 230 18.68 18.07 -3.60
N ARG A 231 19.18 17.17 -4.46
CA ARG A 231 19.12 15.73 -4.21
C ARG A 231 19.83 15.36 -2.92
N GLU A 232 21.03 15.89 -2.65
CA GLU A 232 21.78 15.54 -1.44
C GLU A 232 21.07 15.94 -0.14
N VAL A 233 20.41 17.11 -0.12
CA VAL A 233 19.67 17.57 1.07
C VAL A 233 18.40 16.74 1.26
N TYR A 234 17.56 16.66 0.24
CA TYR A 234 16.25 16.03 0.36
C TYR A 234 16.31 14.49 0.41
N PHE A 235 17.37 13.88 -0.14
CA PHE A 235 17.63 12.45 0.03
C PHE A 235 17.85 12.08 1.50
N LYS A 236 18.60 12.90 2.25
CA LYS A 236 18.82 12.66 3.69
C LYS A 236 17.52 12.81 4.48
N HIS A 237 16.69 13.79 4.14
CA HIS A 237 15.37 13.93 4.76
C HIS A 237 14.48 12.72 4.44
N GLU A 238 14.49 12.24 3.19
CA GLU A 238 13.67 11.10 2.76
C GLU A 238 14.10 9.83 3.50
N ASP A 239 15.40 9.55 3.56
CA ASP A 239 15.97 8.42 4.29
C ASP A 239 15.67 8.50 5.79
N HIS A 240 15.68 9.70 6.37
CA HIS A 240 15.29 9.92 7.76
C HIS A 240 13.84 9.50 8.01
N LEU A 241 12.89 9.96 7.18
CA LEU A 241 11.48 9.58 7.29
C LEU A 241 11.27 8.07 7.12
N ARG A 242 11.92 7.46 6.12
CA ARG A 242 11.87 6.01 5.88
C ARG A 242 12.42 5.21 7.06
N THR A 243 13.54 5.66 7.64
CA THR A 243 14.15 5.06 8.83
C THR A 243 13.22 5.12 10.03
N LEU A 244 12.51 6.24 10.21
CA LEU A 244 11.51 6.36 11.25
C LEU A 244 10.37 5.35 11.05
N MET A 245 9.76 5.29 9.87
CA MET A 245 8.71 4.30 9.58
C MET A 245 9.17 2.86 9.83
N SER A 246 10.37 2.51 9.37
CA SER A 246 10.93 1.17 9.57
C SER A 246 11.17 0.86 11.06
N ARG A 247 11.65 1.84 11.83
CA ARG A 247 11.81 1.70 13.28
C ARG A 247 10.47 1.55 13.98
N ALA A 248 9.42 2.28 13.56
CA ALA A 248 8.06 2.16 14.10
C ALA A 248 7.53 0.74 13.90
N SER A 249 7.53 0.30 12.64
CA SER A 249 7.09 -1.03 12.22
C SER A 249 7.84 -2.12 13.01
N ARG A 250 9.17 -2.07 13.03
CA ARG A 250 9.98 -3.05 13.77
C ARG A 250 9.57 -3.13 15.25
N GLN A 251 9.38 -1.99 15.91
CA GLN A 251 8.99 -1.95 17.32
C GLN A 251 7.59 -2.51 17.57
N SER A 252 6.62 -2.25 16.70
CA SER A 252 5.25 -2.76 16.85
C SER A 252 5.20 -4.27 16.65
N TRP A 253 5.89 -4.80 15.64
CA TRP A 253 5.95 -6.24 15.39
C TRP A 253 6.64 -7.01 16.53
N PHE A 254 7.72 -6.46 17.09
CA PHE A 254 8.35 -7.07 18.27
C PHE A 254 7.45 -7.01 19.51
N ALA A 255 6.67 -5.94 19.69
CA ALA A 255 5.72 -5.87 20.78
C ALA A 255 4.63 -6.95 20.67
N VAL A 256 4.09 -7.20 19.47
CA VAL A 256 3.15 -8.32 19.25
C VAL A 256 3.80 -9.66 19.55
N ARG A 257 5.02 -9.88 19.06
CA ARG A 257 5.79 -11.11 19.33
C ARG A 257 5.98 -11.34 20.83
N ASP A 258 6.24 -10.28 21.57
CA ASP A 258 6.43 -10.30 23.02
C ASP A 258 5.08 -10.42 23.79
N GLY A 259 3.95 -10.57 23.08
CA GLY A 259 2.63 -10.79 23.65
C GLY A 259 1.93 -9.52 24.13
N LEU A 260 2.42 -8.33 23.76
CA LEU A 260 1.78 -7.08 24.18
C LEU A 260 0.50 -6.86 23.36
N THR A 261 -0.57 -6.55 24.09
CA THR A 261 -1.75 -5.90 23.49
C THR A 261 -1.39 -4.50 23.04
N ILE A 262 -2.18 -3.95 22.11
CA ILE A 262 -2.04 -2.57 21.65
C ILE A 262 -2.11 -1.58 22.83
N GLN A 263 -2.96 -1.81 23.84
CA GLN A 263 -3.08 -0.94 25.02
C GLN A 263 -1.84 -1.01 25.93
N GLN A 264 -1.24 -2.19 26.09
CA GLN A 264 0.00 -2.31 26.86
C GLN A 264 1.18 -1.67 26.12
N TYR A 265 1.25 -1.85 24.80
CA TYR A 265 2.24 -1.17 23.97
C TYR A 265 2.10 0.35 24.08
N ARG A 266 0.87 0.89 23.98
CA ARG A 266 0.52 2.30 24.22
C ARG A 266 1.11 2.83 25.53
N GLN A 267 0.77 2.18 26.64
CA GLN A 267 1.24 2.60 27.96
C GLN A 267 2.77 2.57 28.08
N LYS A 268 3.42 1.55 27.49
CA LYS A 268 4.88 1.43 27.46
C LYS A 268 5.55 2.54 26.66
N MET A 269 4.90 3.03 25.60
CA MET A 269 5.43 4.11 24.76
C MET A 269 5.19 5.49 25.37
N MET A 270 4.02 5.73 25.98
CA MET A 270 3.72 6.99 26.70
C MET A 270 4.69 7.24 27.87
N GLY A 271 5.18 6.19 28.54
CA GLY A 271 6.18 6.30 29.61
C GLY A 271 7.59 6.71 29.14
N LYS A 272 7.84 6.76 27.83
CA LYS A 272 9.13 7.12 27.21
C LYS A 272 9.04 8.51 26.55
N MET A 273 8.66 9.53 27.33
CA MET A 273 8.43 10.94 26.93
C MET A 273 9.62 11.68 26.26
N GLN A 274 10.72 11.02 25.90
CA GLN A 274 11.86 11.65 25.19
C GLN A 274 11.98 11.24 23.74
N ASN A 275 11.08 10.40 23.23
CA ASN A 275 11.00 10.14 21.81
C ASN A 275 9.55 10.42 21.41
N PHE A 276 9.33 11.48 20.62
CA PHE A 276 8.14 11.63 19.81
C PHE A 276 8.00 10.34 19.00
N THR A 277 7.27 9.39 19.57
CA THR A 277 7.42 8.00 19.20
C THR A 277 6.39 7.78 18.12
N LEU A 278 6.86 7.45 16.92
CA LEU A 278 6.49 6.29 16.08
C LEU A 278 5.12 5.61 16.28
N TYR A 279 4.65 5.57 17.53
CA TYR A 279 3.27 5.41 17.93
C TYR A 279 2.33 6.27 17.08
N ASP A 280 2.43 7.59 17.07
CA ASP A 280 1.43 8.43 16.37
C ASP A 280 1.42 8.23 14.83
N LEU A 281 2.53 7.75 14.24
CA LEU A 281 2.63 7.39 12.82
C LEU A 281 1.81 6.16 12.40
N LEU A 282 1.43 5.30 13.36
CA LEU A 282 0.78 4.01 13.10
C LEU A 282 -0.70 3.97 13.51
N PHE A 283 -1.21 5.01 14.18
CA PHE A 283 -2.56 4.99 14.75
C PHE A 283 -3.33 6.25 14.38
N ASP A 284 -3.96 6.22 13.22
CA ASP A 284 -5.20 6.95 13.02
C ASP A 284 -6.26 6.36 13.93
N TRP A 285 -6.71 7.13 14.91
CA TRP A 285 -7.82 6.72 15.76
C TRP A 285 -9.06 7.54 15.39
N PRO A 286 -10.20 6.92 15.05
CA PRO A 286 -11.46 7.64 15.06
C PRO A 286 -11.70 8.13 16.48
N THR A 287 -11.68 9.44 16.69
CA THR A 287 -12.14 10.04 17.95
C THR A 287 -13.48 9.41 18.29
N GLU A 288 -13.57 8.70 19.43
CA GLU A 288 -14.86 8.17 19.87
C GLU A 288 -15.83 9.36 19.97
N PRO A 289 -17.06 9.23 19.46
CA PRO A 289 -18.07 10.24 19.67
C PRO A 289 -18.23 10.42 21.17
N THR A 290 -18.23 11.67 21.61
CA THR A 290 -18.32 12.08 23.02
C THR A 290 -19.44 11.31 23.70
N ALA A 291 -19.08 10.28 24.46
CA ALA A 291 -20.02 9.46 25.19
C ALA A 291 -20.59 10.30 26.34
N VAL A 292 -21.82 10.79 26.16
CA VAL A 292 -22.68 11.15 27.27
C VAL A 292 -22.92 9.87 28.05
N SER A 293 -22.34 9.82 29.24
CA SER A 293 -22.45 8.69 30.16
C SER A 293 -23.89 8.53 30.66
N SER A 294 -24.36 7.29 30.70
CA SER A 294 -25.16 6.84 31.85
C SER A 294 -24.82 5.38 32.18
N PRO A 295 -24.78 5.00 33.47
CA PRO A 295 -24.17 3.77 33.92
C PRO A 295 -25.24 2.73 34.25
N GLN A 296 -25.54 1.83 33.31
CA GLN A 296 -26.19 0.55 33.61
C GLN A 296 -26.05 -0.36 32.38
N ASP A 297 -25.06 -1.25 32.42
CA ASP A 297 -25.24 -2.68 32.11
C ASP A 297 -23.88 -3.39 32.17
N LYS A 298 -23.59 -3.91 33.36
CA LYS A 298 -22.65 -5.02 33.53
C LYS A 298 -23.44 -6.30 33.30
N MET A 299 -23.16 -7.00 32.20
CA MET A 299 -22.77 -8.42 32.16
C MET A 299 -23.09 -9.08 30.81
N SER A 300 -22.10 -9.85 30.35
CA SER A 300 -22.23 -11.03 29.50
C SER A 300 -22.34 -10.79 27.99
N SER A 301 -21.22 -11.01 27.29
CA SER A 301 -21.18 -12.07 26.29
C SER A 301 -19.73 -12.30 25.83
N SER A 302 -19.11 -13.26 26.47
CA SER A 302 -18.05 -14.08 25.91
C SER A 302 -18.46 -14.64 24.54
N LYS A 303 -17.79 -14.21 23.48
CA LYS A 303 -17.54 -15.05 22.30
C LYS A 303 -16.05 -14.95 21.98
N LEU A 304 -15.29 -15.81 22.67
CA LEU A 304 -13.92 -16.13 22.34
C LEU A 304 -13.84 -16.63 20.90
N PHE A 305 -12.87 -16.10 20.16
CA PHE A 305 -12.35 -16.69 18.93
C PHE A 305 -12.04 -18.17 19.19
N ASP A 306 -12.67 -19.05 18.40
CA ASP A 306 -12.42 -20.48 18.46
C ASP A 306 -11.08 -20.82 17.77
N VAL A 307 -10.06 -21.04 18.59
CA VAL A 307 -8.71 -21.49 18.22
C VAL A 307 -8.74 -22.81 17.45
N SER A 308 -9.85 -23.56 17.47
CA SER A 308 -10.01 -24.80 16.70
C SER A 308 -10.02 -24.58 15.17
N THR A 309 -10.35 -23.38 14.70
CA THR A 309 -10.43 -23.07 13.26
C THR A 309 -9.04 -22.98 12.61
N LEU A 310 -8.02 -22.51 13.32
CA LEU A 310 -6.63 -22.48 12.86
C LEU A 310 -5.98 -23.88 12.79
N SER A 311 -6.50 -24.84 13.56
CA SER A 311 -5.96 -26.21 13.57
C SER A 311 -6.36 -27.07 12.36
N ARG A 312 -7.37 -26.65 11.58
CA ARG A 312 -7.87 -27.39 10.42
C ARG A 312 -7.17 -27.06 9.10
N ILE A 313 -6.48 -25.92 9.01
CA ILE A 313 -5.78 -25.49 7.79
C ILE A 313 -4.39 -26.13 7.66
N LEU A 314 -3.86 -26.76 8.71
CA LEU A 314 -2.47 -27.26 8.77
C LEU A 314 -2.33 -28.79 8.96
N LYS A 315 -3.22 -29.60 8.38
CA LYS A 315 -2.95 -31.05 8.22
C LYS A 315 -2.97 -31.43 6.75
N PRO A 316 -1.81 -31.81 6.21
CA PRO A 316 -1.67 -33.20 5.83
C PRO A 316 -0.39 -33.81 6.41
N ASN A 317 -0.56 -35.02 6.93
CA ASN A 317 0.46 -35.96 7.39
C ASN A 317 1.14 -35.62 8.72
N GLY A 318 0.67 -36.34 9.73
CA GLY A 318 1.12 -36.21 11.11
C GLY A 318 2.62 -36.38 11.26
N ARG A 319 3.25 -35.32 11.76
CA ARG A 319 4.30 -35.35 12.78
C ARG A 319 4.32 -33.99 13.45
N VAL A 320 4.22 -34.00 14.78
CA VAL A 320 4.33 -32.82 15.63
C VAL A 320 5.80 -32.38 15.60
N MET A 321 6.07 -31.17 15.11
CA MET A 321 7.32 -30.45 15.33
C MET A 321 6.97 -29.11 15.98
N GLN A 322 7.21 -29.03 17.29
CA GLN A 322 7.13 -27.80 18.07
C GLN A 322 8.20 -26.80 17.59
N GLY A 323 7.84 -25.51 17.60
CA GLY A 323 8.79 -24.41 17.79
C GLY A 323 9.48 -23.80 16.57
N GLN A 324 9.58 -24.48 15.41
CA GLN A 324 10.42 -23.97 14.30
C GLN A 324 9.64 -23.33 13.13
N ALA A 325 8.34 -23.56 12.97
CA ALA A 325 7.60 -23.08 11.80
C ALA A 325 7.35 -21.55 11.81
N CYS A 326 7.11 -20.93 12.97
CA CYS A 326 7.03 -19.47 13.07
C CYS A 326 8.39 -18.82 12.76
N GLN A 327 9.50 -19.45 13.17
CA GLN A 327 10.84 -18.92 12.94
C GLN A 327 11.19 -18.88 11.45
N VAL A 328 10.77 -19.89 10.67
CA VAL A 328 10.96 -19.91 9.21
C VAL A 328 10.11 -18.85 8.51
N PHE A 329 8.86 -18.61 8.94
CA PHE A 329 8.00 -17.57 8.33
C PHE A 329 8.52 -16.15 8.62
N PHE A 330 8.94 -15.87 9.86
CA PHE A 330 9.57 -14.60 10.22
C PHE A 330 10.91 -14.40 9.53
N THR A 331 11.71 -15.47 9.35
CA THR A 331 12.97 -15.37 8.61
C THR A 331 12.71 -15.14 7.12
N LEU A 332 11.67 -15.74 6.53
CA LEU A 332 11.35 -15.55 5.11
C LEU A 332 10.89 -14.12 4.80
N ILE A 333 10.05 -13.52 5.66
CA ILE A 333 9.64 -12.11 5.51
C ILE A 333 10.86 -11.19 5.65
N TYR A 334 11.75 -11.48 6.60
CA TYR A 334 12.99 -10.71 6.80
C TYR A 334 14.01 -10.91 5.67
N PHE A 335 14.10 -12.10 5.08
CA PHE A 335 15.02 -12.41 3.98
C PHE A 335 14.53 -11.81 2.65
N VAL A 336 13.21 -11.80 2.41
CA VAL A 336 12.62 -11.12 1.25
C VAL A 336 12.77 -9.60 1.38
N ALA A 337 12.69 -9.03 2.59
CA ALA A 337 12.92 -7.60 2.80
C ALA A 337 14.38 -7.17 2.64
N MET A 338 15.36 -8.06 2.94
CA MET A 338 16.79 -7.75 2.78
C MET A 338 17.35 -8.04 1.38
N ILE A 339 16.72 -8.89 0.57
CA ILE A 339 17.21 -9.20 -0.79
C ILE A 339 16.85 -8.08 -1.81
N TYR A 340 15.99 -7.14 -1.44
CA TYR A 340 15.56 -6.03 -2.30
C TYR A 340 16.02 -4.63 -1.83
N GLN A 341 17.03 -4.57 -0.96
CA GLN A 341 17.91 -3.40 -0.80
C GLN A 341 19.19 -3.62 -1.60
#